data_AF-Q5BXH8-F1
#
_entry.id   AF-Q5BXH8-F1
#
_cell.length_a   1.000
_cell.length_b   1.000
_cell.length_c   1.000
_cell.angle_alpha   90.00
_cell.angle_beta   90.00
_cell.angle_gamma   90.00
#
_symmetry.space_group_name_H-M   'P 1'
#
loop_
_entity.id
_entity.type
_entity.pdbx_description
1 polymer ?
#
loop_
_entity_poly.entity_id
_entity_poly.type
_entity_poly.pdbx_seq_one_letter_code
_entity_poly.pdbx_strand_id
1 'polypeptide(L)'
;KTWIKNIFSLLPLDLLQLKIGIQPMLRFPRFLKWYRCREWKIRVENRTIFPNLWRVLNLIHILFLGCHWFAAFYYLLSKYEGFKNPWGYQPNDNIETDTISRIYLKSFYWATLTLTTIGDLSAPTSSIE
;
A
#
# COMPACT_ATOMS: atom_id res chain seq x y z
N LYS A 1 17.67 22.58 -7.40
CA LYS A 1 17.66 21.10 -7.19
C LYS A 1 16.24 20.51 -6.97
N THR A 2 15.29 21.22 -6.36
CA THR A 2 13.90 20.77 -6.12
C THR A 2 13.00 20.73 -7.37
N TRP A 3 13.26 21.58 -8.37
CA TRP A 3 12.45 21.67 -9.60
C TRP A 3 12.52 20.41 -10.49
N ILE A 4 13.72 19.82 -10.62
CA ILE A 4 13.95 18.62 -11.44
C ILE A 4 13.12 17.43 -10.94
N LYS A 5 13.02 17.25 -9.61
CA LYS A 5 12.21 16.19 -8.99
C LYS A 5 10.70 16.37 -9.21
N ASN A 6 10.23 17.61 -9.30
CA ASN A 6 8.82 17.88 -9.58
C ASN A 6 8.48 17.62 -11.05
N ILE A 7 9.38 18.01 -11.96
CA ILE A 7 9.23 17.76 -13.40
C ILE A 7 9.20 16.25 -13.68
N PHE A 8 10.14 15.49 -13.12
CA PHE A 8 10.20 14.03 -13.32
C PHE A 8 8.99 13.28 -12.73
N SER A 9 8.39 13.80 -11.66
CA SER A 9 7.20 13.21 -11.03
C SER A 9 5.89 13.51 -11.78
N LEU A 10 5.85 14.59 -12.59
CA LEU A 10 4.64 15.07 -13.26
C LEU A 10 4.60 14.73 -14.75
N LEU A 11 5.72 14.86 -15.46
CA LEU A 11 5.73 15.00 -16.92
C LEU A 11 5.64 13.67 -17.71
N PRO A 12 6.37 12.59 -17.37
CA PRO A 12 6.37 11.40 -18.21
C PRO A 12 5.09 10.55 -18.11
N LEU A 13 4.27 10.78 -17.07
CA LEU A 13 3.28 9.80 -16.64
C LEU A 13 1.85 10.10 -17.06
N ASP A 14 1.44 11.37 -17.03
CA ASP A 14 0.13 11.80 -17.57
C ASP A 14 0.08 11.58 -19.10
N LEU A 15 1.23 11.70 -19.79
CA LEU A 15 1.36 11.39 -21.22
C LEU A 15 1.20 9.89 -21.52
N LEU A 16 1.74 9.01 -20.65
CA LEU A 16 1.61 7.57 -20.80
C LEU A 16 0.17 7.10 -20.49
N GLN A 17 -0.49 7.72 -19.51
CA GLN A 17 -1.87 7.42 -19.13
C GLN A 17 -2.88 7.76 -20.25
N LEU A 18 -2.56 8.74 -21.10
CA LEU A 18 -3.38 9.09 -22.27
C LEU A 18 -3.30 8.03 -23.40
N LYS A 19 -2.22 7.23 -23.45
CA LYS A 19 -2.00 6.19 -24.47
C LYS A 19 -2.50 4.79 -24.06
N ILE A 20 -2.42 4.44 -22.78
CA ILE A 20 -2.63 3.06 -22.26
C ILE A 20 -3.97 2.89 -21.52
N GLY A 21 -4.68 3.99 -21.22
CA GLY A 21 -5.90 3.98 -20.42
C GLY A 21 -5.63 4.11 -18.91
N ILE A 22 -6.71 4.08 -18.10
CA ILE A 22 -6.63 4.29 -16.64
C ILE A 22 -6.08 3.02 -15.98
N GLN A 23 -4.74 2.94 -15.89
CA GLN A 23 -4.05 1.89 -15.14
C GLN A 23 -3.57 2.46 -13.79
N PRO A 24 -4.08 1.96 -12.64
CA PRO A 24 -3.71 2.47 -11.31
C PRO A 24 -2.21 2.34 -11.02
N MET A 25 -1.55 1.33 -11.56
CA MET A 25 -0.11 1.07 -11.37
C MET A 25 0.79 2.14 -12.00
N LEU A 26 0.30 2.88 -13.00
CA LEU A 26 1.09 3.98 -13.55
C LEU A 26 1.27 5.09 -12.50
N ARG A 27 0.37 5.27 -11.52
CA ARG A 27 0.42 6.40 -10.57
C ARG A 27 1.51 6.32 -9.50
N PHE A 28 2.24 5.20 -9.38
CA PHE A 28 3.29 5.00 -8.38
C PHE A 28 4.39 6.08 -8.35
N PRO A 29 4.81 6.71 -9.47
CA PRO A 29 5.81 7.77 -9.45
C PRO A 29 5.36 9.05 -8.74
N ARG A 30 4.08 9.20 -8.37
CA ARG A 30 3.64 10.30 -7.50
C ARG A 30 4.19 10.17 -6.07
N PHE A 31 4.59 8.97 -5.63
CA PHE A 31 5.29 8.77 -4.35
C PHE A 31 6.69 9.41 -4.31
N LEU A 32 7.28 9.79 -5.46
CA LEU A 32 8.56 10.52 -5.53
C LEU A 32 8.53 11.88 -4.81
N LYS A 33 7.33 12.42 -4.53
CA LYS A 33 7.15 13.63 -3.71
C LYS A 33 7.32 13.41 -2.20
N TRP A 34 7.76 12.22 -1.76
CA TRP A 34 8.11 11.91 -0.35
C TRP A 34 9.01 12.97 0.30
N TYR A 35 9.86 13.64 -0.48
CA TYR A 35 10.73 14.73 0.02
C TYR A 35 9.93 15.85 0.70
N ARG A 36 8.73 16.21 0.19
CA ARG A 36 7.87 17.24 0.78
C ARG A 36 7.28 16.80 2.11
N CYS A 37 6.89 15.52 2.21
CA CYS A 37 6.39 14.94 3.46
C CYS A 37 7.48 14.94 4.54
N ARG A 38 8.74 14.64 4.16
CA ARG A 38 9.88 14.69 5.09
C ARG A 38 10.13 16.12 5.60
N GLU A 39 10.14 17.12 4.72
CA GLU A 39 10.28 18.52 5.12
C GLU A 39 9.15 18.97 6.04
N TRP A 40 7.90 18.58 5.73
CA TRP A 40 6.76 18.87 6.59
C TRP A 40 6.90 18.21 7.97
N LYS A 41 7.29 16.92 8.02
CA LYS A 41 7.52 16.20 9.28
C LYS A 41 8.51 16.93 10.19
N ILE A 42 9.62 17.41 9.63
CA ILE A 42 10.66 18.17 10.36
C ILE A 42 10.10 19.50 10.87
N ARG A 43 9.32 20.21 10.05
CA ARG A 43 8.69 21.48 10.46
C ARG A 43 7.68 21.29 11.59
N VAL A 44 6.89 20.21 11.55
CA VAL A 44 5.95 19.89 12.62
C VAL A 44 6.68 19.47 13.89
N GLU A 45 7.69 18.61 13.79
CA GLU A 45 8.50 18.18 14.94
C GLU A 45 9.11 19.38 15.70
N ASN A 46 9.58 20.41 14.97
CA ASN A 46 10.13 21.63 15.57
C ASN A 46 9.08 22.56 16.21
N ARG A 47 7.79 22.40 15.91
CA ARG A 47 6.71 23.25 16.46
C ARG A 47 5.85 22.52 17.50
N THR A 48 5.98 21.21 17.63
CA THR A 48 5.19 20.41 18.55
C THR A 48 5.76 20.47 19.97
N ILE A 49 4.88 20.73 20.94
CA ILE A 49 5.21 20.80 22.38
C ILE A 49 5.56 19.40 22.96
N PHE A 50 5.05 18.33 22.33
CA PHE A 50 5.25 16.93 22.72
C PHE A 50 5.96 16.11 21.63
N PRO A 51 7.30 16.17 21.51
CA PRO A 51 8.04 15.53 20.42
C PRO A 51 7.92 14.00 20.42
N ASN A 52 7.81 13.38 21.60
CA ASN A 52 7.68 11.92 21.71
C ASN A 52 6.35 11.41 21.15
N LEU A 53 5.24 12.12 21.40
CA LEU A 53 3.93 11.76 20.84
C LEU A 53 3.96 11.86 19.31
N TRP A 54 4.58 12.92 18.77
CA TRP A 54 4.70 13.09 17.32
C TRP A 54 5.50 11.96 16.66
N ARG A 55 6.55 11.46 17.32
CA ARG A 55 7.34 10.32 16.83
C ARG A 55 6.49 9.05 16.77
N VAL A 56 5.72 8.75 17.81
CA VAL A 56 4.83 7.58 17.84
C VAL A 56 3.76 7.67 16.76
N LEU A 57 3.12 8.83 16.59
CA LEU A 57 2.10 9.01 15.55
C LEU A 57 2.66 8.82 14.13
N ASN A 58 3.86 9.33 13.86
CA ASN A 58 4.52 9.10 12.57
C ASN A 58 4.85 7.62 12.35
N LEU A 59 5.32 6.92 13.39
CA LEU A 59 5.61 5.49 13.31
C LEU A 59 4.34 4.69 13.00
N ILE A 60 3.25 4.97 13.73
CA ILE A 60 1.93 4.37 13.50
C ILE A 60 1.46 4.65 12.06
N HIS A 61 1.59 5.88 11.56
CA HIS A 61 1.19 6.22 10.21
C HIS A 61 1.98 5.43 9.14
N ILE A 62 3.30 5.32 9.31
CA ILE A 62 4.15 4.53 8.41
C ILE A 62 3.75 3.05 8.44
N LEU A 63 3.45 2.50 9.63
CA LEU A 63 2.99 1.13 9.80
C LEU A 63 1.66 0.89 9.05
N PHE A 64 0.64 1.73 9.25
CA PHE A 64 -0.65 1.62 8.56
C PHE A 64 -0.51 1.70 7.04
N LEU A 65 0.35 2.58 6.53
CA LEU A 65 0.63 2.67 5.10
C LEU A 65 1.27 1.39 4.57
N GLY A 66 2.23 0.82 5.30
CA GLY A 66 2.83 -0.47 4.99
C GLY A 66 1.81 -1.60 4.92
N CYS A 67 0.93 -1.71 5.93
CA CYS A 67 -0.15 -2.71 5.94
C CYS A 67 -1.10 -2.53 4.74
N HIS A 68 -1.48 -1.30 4.40
CA HIS A 68 -2.33 -1.03 3.23
C HIS A 68 -1.68 -1.50 1.92
N TRP A 69 -0.39 -1.25 1.74
CA TRP A 69 0.34 -1.67 0.55
C TRP A 69 0.46 -3.19 0.46
N PHE A 70 0.81 -3.85 1.57
CA PHE A 70 0.87 -5.31 1.63
C PHE A 70 -0.50 -5.95 1.35
N ALA A 71 -1.58 -5.39 1.92
CA ALA A 71 -2.93 -5.86 1.67
C ALA A 71 -3.34 -5.74 0.19
N ALA A 72 -3.02 -4.59 -0.43
CA ALA A 72 -3.28 -4.37 -1.84
C ALA A 72 -2.47 -5.32 -2.74
N PHE A 73 -1.20 -5.57 -2.40
CA PHE A 73 -0.34 -6.50 -3.12
C PHE A 73 -0.83 -7.95 -2.98
N TYR A 74 -1.21 -8.38 -1.78
CA TYR A 74 -1.78 -9.69 -1.50
C TYR A 74 -3.06 -9.96 -2.32
N TYR A 75 -3.97 -8.97 -2.38
CA TYR A 75 -5.15 -9.07 -3.23
C TYR A 75 -4.81 -9.12 -4.72
N LEU A 76 -3.86 -8.29 -5.17
CA LEU A 76 -3.42 -8.28 -6.57
C LEU A 76 -2.79 -9.61 -7.00
N LEU A 77 -1.96 -10.21 -6.14
CA LEU A 77 -1.36 -11.52 -6.35
C LEU A 77 -2.44 -12.61 -6.40
N SER A 78 -3.38 -12.60 -5.45
CA SER A 78 -4.52 -13.53 -5.43
C SER A 78 -5.37 -13.43 -6.70
N LYS A 79 -5.57 -12.20 -7.23
CA LYS A 79 -6.26 -11.97 -8.49
C LYS A 79 -5.48 -12.50 -9.69
N TYR A 80 -4.16 -12.37 -9.70
CA TYR A 80 -3.29 -12.89 -10.77
C TYR A 80 -3.33 -14.43 -10.85
N GLU A 81 -3.37 -15.10 -9.70
CA GLU A 81 -3.48 -16.56 -9.63
C GLU A 81 -4.92 -17.09 -9.83
N GLY A 82 -5.89 -16.18 -9.92
CA GLY A 82 -7.30 -16.52 -10.12
C GLY A 82 -7.97 -17.15 -8.90
N PHE A 83 -7.56 -16.76 -7.69
CA PHE A 83 -8.12 -17.21 -6.40
C PHE A 83 -8.06 -18.72 -6.14
N LYS A 84 -7.12 -19.42 -6.78
CA LYS A 84 -6.96 -20.88 -6.66
C LYS A 84 -6.17 -21.31 -5.42
N ASN A 85 -5.32 -20.43 -4.88
CA ASN A 85 -4.40 -20.79 -3.81
C ASN A 85 -5.09 -20.73 -2.43
N PRO A 86 -4.94 -21.76 -1.58
CA PRO A 86 -5.47 -21.76 -0.21
C PRO A 86 -4.88 -20.68 0.70
N TRP A 87 -3.69 -20.20 0.34
CA TRP A 87 -2.99 -19.12 1.01
C TRP A 87 -3.52 -17.72 0.61
N GLY A 88 -4.00 -17.60 -0.62
CA GLY A 88 -4.53 -16.36 -1.18
C GLY A 88 -5.93 -16.00 -0.68
N TYR A 89 -6.43 -14.84 -1.12
CA TYR A 89 -7.79 -14.41 -0.77
C TYR A 89 -8.81 -15.39 -1.35
N GLN A 90 -9.55 -16.08 -0.49
CA GLN A 90 -10.66 -16.92 -0.91
C GLN A 90 -12.00 -16.16 -0.79
N PRO A 91 -12.75 -15.99 -1.89
CA PRO A 91 -14.14 -15.54 -1.84
C PRO A 91 -15.03 -16.63 -1.22
N ASN A 92 -16.06 -16.26 -0.47
CA ASN A 92 -16.94 -17.24 0.19
C ASN A 92 -17.85 -17.98 -0.81
N ASP A 93 -18.42 -17.27 -1.79
CA ASP A 93 -19.33 -17.83 -2.79
C ASP A 93 -18.95 -17.36 -4.20
N ASN A 94 -19.16 -16.07 -4.50
CA ASN A 94 -18.82 -15.42 -5.76
C ASN A 94 -18.07 -14.11 -5.48
N ILE A 95 -17.08 -13.78 -6.30
CA ILE A 95 -16.30 -12.52 -6.20
C ILE A 95 -17.22 -11.29 -6.29
N GLU A 96 -18.34 -11.39 -6.99
CA GLU A 96 -19.30 -10.31 -7.19
C GLU A 96 -20.20 -10.04 -5.97
N THR A 97 -20.35 -11.01 -5.06
CA THR A 97 -21.17 -10.85 -3.84
C THR A 97 -20.37 -10.33 -2.65
N ASP A 98 -19.04 -10.34 -2.75
CA ASP A 98 -18.15 -9.77 -1.74
C ASP A 98 -18.14 -8.25 -1.83
N THR A 99 -18.46 -7.58 -0.72
CA THR A 99 -18.32 -6.12 -0.63
C THR A 99 -16.84 -5.72 -0.64
N ILE A 100 -16.52 -4.59 -1.29
CA ILE A 100 -15.16 -4.05 -1.36
C ILE A 100 -14.54 -3.90 0.04
N SER A 101 -15.35 -3.49 1.02
CA SER A 101 -14.94 -3.37 2.42
C SER A 101 -14.52 -4.70 3.02
N ARG A 102 -15.23 -5.80 2.72
CA ARG A 102 -14.90 -7.13 3.26
C ARG A 102 -13.61 -7.67 2.67
N ILE A 103 -13.44 -7.51 1.36
CA ILE A 103 -12.19 -7.86 0.66
C ILE A 103 -11.02 -7.11 1.30
N TYR A 104 -11.17 -5.79 1.42
CA TYR A 104 -10.15 -4.93 1.98
C TYR A 104 -9.79 -5.30 3.43
N LEU A 105 -10.80 -5.49 4.29
CA LEU A 105 -10.57 -5.82 5.71
C LEU A 105 -9.90 -7.18 5.88
N LYS A 106 -10.28 -8.20 5.09
CA LYS A 106 -9.66 -9.54 5.14
C LYS A 106 -8.20 -9.47 4.71
N SER A 107 -7.90 -8.78 3.60
CA SER A 107 -6.51 -8.57 3.15
C SER A 107 -5.69 -7.72 4.13
N PHE A 108 -6.30 -6.71 4.76
CA PHE A 108 -5.64 -5.87 5.75
C PHE A 108 -5.34 -6.60 7.06
N TYR A 109 -6.26 -7.48 7.49
CA TYR A 109 -6.04 -8.37 8.62
C TYR A 109 -4.86 -9.32 8.36
N TRP A 110 -4.85 -9.96 7.19
CA TRP A 110 -3.74 -10.83 6.75
C TRP A 110 -2.40 -10.08 6.75
N ALA A 111 -2.37 -8.89 6.14
CA ALA A 111 -1.16 -8.07 6.08
C ALA A 111 -0.66 -7.67 7.48
N THR A 112 -1.57 -7.32 8.39
CA THR A 112 -1.22 -6.97 9.77
C THR A 112 -0.59 -8.16 10.48
N LEU A 113 -1.22 -9.34 10.42
CA LEU A 113 -0.75 -10.56 11.10
C LEU A 113 0.66 -10.97 10.64
N THR A 114 0.92 -10.88 9.34
CA THR A 114 2.24 -11.15 8.74
C THR A 114 3.26 -10.09 9.16
N LEU A 115 2.91 -8.80 9.08
CA LEU A 115 3.84 -7.70 9.37
C LEU A 115 4.19 -7.58 10.86
N THR A 116 3.28 -7.96 11.74
CA THR A 116 3.52 -8.05 13.19
C THR A 116 4.04 -9.42 13.63
N THR A 117 4.39 -10.30 12.68
CA THR A 117 4.96 -11.63 12.91
C THR A 117 4.17 -12.50 13.89
N ILE A 118 2.83 -12.36 13.91
CA ILE A 118 1.95 -13.18 14.77
C ILE A 118 1.76 -14.59 14.16
N GLY A 119 1.82 -14.72 12.83
CA GLY A 119 2.12 -15.99 12.16
C GLY A 119 1.03 -17.08 12.15
N ASP A 120 -0.24 -16.75 12.40
CA ASP A 120 -1.35 -17.72 12.40
C ASP A 120 -2.04 -17.83 11.02
N LEU A 121 -1.25 -18.03 9.97
CA LEU A 121 -1.74 -18.11 8.58
C LEU A 121 -1.31 -19.43 7.95
N SER A 122 -2.10 -19.91 6.98
CA SER A 122 -1.73 -21.07 6.16
C SER A 122 -0.34 -20.86 5.54
N ALA A 123 0.44 -21.94 5.43
CA ALA A 123 1.75 -21.87 4.81
C ALA A 123 1.62 -21.62 3.29
N PRO A 124 2.56 -20.88 2.67
CA PRO A 124 2.58 -20.72 1.22
C PRO A 124 2.74 -22.09 0.56
N THR A 125 1.99 -22.30 -0.52
CA THR A 125 1.91 -23.58 -1.25
C THR A 125 2.59 -23.49 -2.62
N SER A 126 2.78 -22.27 -3.15
CA SER A 126 3.39 -22.03 -4.47
C SER A 126 4.82 -21.48 -4.38
N SER A 127 5.62 -21.65 -5.43
CA SER A 127 7.02 -21.18 -5.48
C SER A 127 7.16 -19.66 -5.74
N ILE A 128 6.06 -18.96 -5.99
CA ILE A 128 6.01 -17.53 -6.28
C ILE A 128 5.61 -16.72 -5.03
N GLU A 129 4.97 -17.38 -4.06
CA GLU A 129 4.56 -16.85 -2.75
C GLU A 129 5.75 -16.68 -1.78
#